data_AF-A0A2N2S9K4-F1
#
_entry.id   AF-A0A2N2S9K4-F1
#
_cell.length_a   1.000
_cell.length_b   1.000
_cell.length_c   1.000
_cell.angle_alpha   90.00
_cell.angle_beta   90.00
_cell.angle_gamma   90.00
#
_symmetry.space_group_name_H-M   'P 1'
#
loop_
_entity.id
_entity.type
_entity.pdbx_description
1 polymer ?
#
loop_
_entity_poly.entity_id
_entity_poly.type
_entity_poly.pdbx_seq_one_letter_code
_entity_poly.pdbx_strand_id
1 'polypeptide(L)' 'MNASDKNLTKFLNETAEVDAGTTQPFAKSRKIYVEGSRPDIRVPFREIS' A
#
# COMPACT_ATOMS: atom_id res chain seq x y z
N MET A 1 -36.02 10.34 14.62
CA MET A 1 -35.13 10.91 13.58
C MET A 1 -34.00 11.64 14.29
N ASN A 2 -32.71 11.39 14.09
CA ASN A 2 -31.96 10.28 13.49
C ASN A 2 -30.71 10.14 14.38
N ALA A 3 -30.48 8.95 14.92
CA ALA A 3 -29.29 8.66 15.74
C ALA A 3 -28.03 8.50 14.88
N SER A 4 -27.94 9.20 13.74
CA SER A 4 -26.88 9.02 12.74
C SER A 4 -25.74 10.03 12.86
N ASP A 5 -25.84 11.02 13.75
CA ASP A 5 -24.80 12.05 13.94
C ASP A 5 -23.92 11.83 15.19
N LYS A 6 -23.86 10.60 15.71
CA LYS A 6 -22.97 10.26 16.84
C LYS A 6 -21.58 9.82 16.39
N ASN A 7 -20.81 10.75 15.84
CA ASN A 7 -19.36 10.61 15.60
C ASN A 7 -18.94 9.77 14.37
N LEU A 8 -19.41 10.13 13.18
CA LEU A 8 -18.76 9.70 11.93
C LEU A 8 -17.28 10.17 11.87
N THR A 9 -17.00 11.34 12.44
CA THR A 9 -15.68 11.97 12.47
C THR A 9 -14.65 11.16 13.25
N LYS A 10 -15.08 10.37 14.25
CA LYS A 10 -14.20 9.55 15.09
C LYS A 10 -13.75 8.26 14.40
N PHE A 11 -14.35 7.89 13.26
CA PHE A 11 -14.17 6.58 12.65
C PHE A 11 -13.29 6.56 11.40
N LEU A 12 -12.76 7.69 10.91
CA LEU A 12 -12.34 7.72 9.50
C LEU A 12 -10.85 7.77 9.17
N ASN A 13 -9.91 8.03 10.09
CA ASN A 13 -8.46 7.87 9.79
C ASN A 13 -7.52 7.96 11.00
N GLU A 14 -7.92 8.60 12.11
CA GLU A 14 -6.99 8.95 13.20
C GLU A 14 -6.41 7.75 13.97
N THR A 15 -7.12 6.61 13.99
CA THR A 15 -6.69 5.37 14.66
C THR A 15 -6.70 4.14 13.74
N ALA A 16 -6.82 4.34 12.42
CA ALA A 16 -6.85 3.25 11.47
C ALA A 16 -5.43 2.73 11.23
N GLU A 17 -5.04 1.67 11.92
CA GLU A 17 -3.74 1.02 11.72
C GLU A 17 -3.82 0.02 10.56
N VAL A 18 -2.83 0.08 9.68
CA VAL A 18 -2.67 -0.91 8.61
C VAL A 18 -2.17 -2.20 9.22
N ASP A 19 -2.76 -3.34 8.85
CA ASP A 19 -2.28 -4.65 9.30
C ASP A 19 -0.79 -4.81 9.00
N ALA A 20 -0.01 -5.23 10.00
CA ALA A 20 1.45 -5.28 9.90
C ALA A 20 1.92 -6.11 8.70
N GLY A 21 1.21 -7.21 8.40
CA GLY A 21 1.49 -8.09 7.27
C GLY A 21 1.30 -7.44 5.89
N THR A 22 0.54 -6.35 5.81
CA THR A 22 0.32 -5.61 4.55
C THR A 22 1.53 -4.78 4.13
N THR A 23 2.40 -4.42 5.08
CA THR A 23 3.66 -3.70 4.79
C THR A 23 4.83 -4.62 4.52
N GLN A 24 4.69 -5.91 4.88
CA GLN A 24 5.75 -6.88 4.72
C GLN A 24 6.02 -7.17 3.22
N PRO A 25 7.29 -7.26 2.80
CA PRO A 25 7.62 -7.76 1.47
C PRO A 25 7.09 -9.19 1.27
N PHE A 26 6.59 -9.50 0.06
CA PHE A 26 6.19 -10.86 -0.25
C PHE A 26 7.37 -11.82 -0.18
N ALA A 27 7.14 -12.97 0.47
CA ALA A 27 8.13 -14.03 0.59
C ALA A 27 8.64 -14.47 -0.78
N LYS A 28 9.95 -14.76 -0.85
CA LYS A 28 10.64 -15.16 -2.09
C LYS A 28 10.46 -14.20 -3.27
N SER A 29 10.18 -12.92 -3.00
CA SER A 29 10.08 -11.92 -4.05
C SER A 29 10.80 -10.63 -3.66
N ARG A 30 11.30 -9.91 -4.66
CA ARG A 30 11.87 -8.57 -4.45
C ARG A 30 11.43 -7.59 -5.53
N LYS A 31 11.37 -6.31 -5.16
CA LYS A 31 11.13 -5.21 -6.10
C LYS A 31 12.41 -4.99 -6.90
N ILE A 32 12.29 -5.07 -8.21
CA ILE A 32 13.37 -4.76 -9.14
C ILE A 32 12.94 -3.60 -10.04
N TYR A 33 13.93 -2.95 -10.65
CA TYR A 33 13.72 -1.91 -11.63
C TYR A 33 14.41 -2.31 -12.93
N VAL A 34 13.67 -2.30 -14.03
CA VAL A 34 14.20 -2.55 -15.37
C VAL A 34 14.16 -1.23 -16.16
N GLU A 35 15.17 -1.01 -17.00
CA GLU A 35 15.21 0.15 -17.89
C GLU A 35 14.01 0.12 -18.85
N GLY A 36 13.35 1.27 -19.01
CA GLY A 36 12.24 1.41 -19.93
C GLY A 36 12.69 1.68 -21.36
N SER A 37 11.83 2.34 -22.14
CA SER A 37 12.16 2.76 -23.51
C SER A 37 13.23 3.86 -23.58
N ARG A 38 13.53 4.49 -22.44
CA ARG A 38 14.56 5.51 -22.30
C ARG A 38 15.37 5.24 -21.02
N PRO A 39 16.66 5.62 -20.98
CA PRO A 39 17.54 5.35 -19.85
C PRO A 39 17.12 5.97 -18.51
N ASP A 40 16.33 7.04 -18.54
CA ASP A 40 15.78 7.70 -17.36
C ASP A 40 14.57 6.95 -16.77
N ILE A 41 13.95 6.05 -17.54
CA ILE A 41 12.77 5.32 -17.12
C ILE A 41 13.19 4.06 -16.36
N ARG A 42 12.69 3.92 -15.13
CA ARG A 42 12.81 2.70 -14.34
C ARG A 42 11.45 2.10 -14.06
N VAL A 43 11.13 1.02 -14.76
CA VAL A 43 9.84 0.32 -14.63
C VAL A 43 9.91 -0.66 -13.45
N PRO A 44 9.00 -0.57 -12.48
CA PRO A 44 9.00 -1.47 -11.33
C PRO A 44 8.43 -2.84 -11.72
N PHE A 45 9.16 -3.89 -11.38
CA PHE A 45 8.70 -5.28 -11.50
C PHE A 45 8.87 -6.03 -10.18
N ARG A 46 8.30 -7.23 -10.12
CA ARG A 46 8.47 -8.18 -9.03
C ARG A 46 9.17 -9.43 -9.56
N GLU A 47 10.37 -9.69 -9.06
CA GLU A 47 11.09 -10.94 -9.34
C GLU A 47 10.74 -11.99 -8.28
N ILE A 48 10.63 -13.27 -8.68
CA ILE A 48 10.33 -14.42 -7.81
C ILE A 48 11.52 -15.41 -7.87
N SER A 49 11.94 -15.95 -6.72
CA SER A 49 13.10 -16.86 -6.57
C SER A 49 12.74 -18.23 -6.00
#